data_AF-A0A1F2PJ21-F1
#
_entry.id   AF-A0A1F2PJ21-F1
#
_cell.length_a   1.000
_cell.length_b   1.000
_cell.length_c   1.000
_cell.angle_alpha   90.00
_cell.angle_beta   90.00
_cell.angle_gamma   90.00
#
_symmetry.space_group_name_H-M   'P 1'
#
loop_
_entity.id
_entity.type
_entity.pdbx_description
1 polymer ?
#
loop_
_entity_poly.entity_id
_entity_poly.type
_entity_poly.pdbx_seq_one_letter_code
_entity_poly.pdbx_strand_id
1 'polypeptide(L)' 'MNKYLDLALIQEAVPETLKDHYALLNHHASECIACGQCIVNCPFGVPIIEKMKQAVTVFGK' A
#
# COMPACT_ATOMS: atom_id res chain seq x y z
N MET A 1 5.95 0.39 4.57
CA MET A 1 4.84 1.32 4.85
C MET A 1 4.52 2.03 3.54
N ASN A 2 3.24 2.12 3.13
CA ASN A 2 2.86 2.62 1.79
C ASN A 2 2.42 4.09 1.85
N LYS A 3 3.38 5.00 1.68
CA LYS A 3 3.15 6.46 1.64
C LYS A 3 2.11 6.87 0.60
N TYR A 4 2.04 6.17 -0.54
CA TYR A 4 1.11 6.49 -1.62
C TYR A 4 -0.33 6.14 -1.26
N LEU A 5 -0.54 5.01 -0.57
CA LEU A 5 -1.86 4.66 -0.06
C LEU A 5 -2.37 5.72 0.93
N ASP A 6 -1.53 6.15 1.87
CA ASP A 6 -1.94 7.15 2.85
C ASP A 6 -2.31 8.48 2.17
N LEU A 7 -1.57 8.90 1.13
CA LEU A 7 -1.89 10.08 0.33
C LEU A 7 -3.16 9.91 -0.53
N ALA A 8 -3.41 8.71 -1.04
CA ALA A 8 -4.60 8.39 -1.82
C ALA A 8 -5.88 8.44 -0.96
N LEU A 9 -5.81 8.00 0.29
CA LEU A 9 -6.96 7.96 1.20
C LEU A 9 -7.41 9.32 1.73
N ILE A 10 -6.55 10.34 1.69
CA ILE A 10 -6.87 11.70 2.17
C ILE A 10 -7.55 12.54 1.06
N GLN A 11 -7.46 12.11 -0.20
CA GLN A 11 -8.02 12.82 -1.35
C GLN A 11 -9.39 12.26 -1.74
N GLU A 12 -10.28 13.10 -2.25
CA GLU A 12 -11.62 12.68 -2.73
C GLU A 12 -11.52 11.74 -3.94
N ALA A 13 -10.46 11.87 -4.74
CA ALA A 13 -10.14 11.00 -5.86
C ALA A 13 -8.62 10.82 -5.96
N VAL A 14 -8.17 9.63 -6.41
CA VAL A 14 -6.75 9.32 -6.57
C VAL A 14 -6.26 9.88 -7.91
N PRO A 15 -5.37 10.89 -7.92
CA PRO A 15 -4.86 11.47 -9.16
C PRO A 15 -4.08 10.44 -9.99
N GLU A 16 -4.13 10.56 -11.31
CA GLU A 16 -3.32 9.72 -12.23
C GLU A 16 -1.83 9.81 -11.92
N THR A 17 -1.32 11.02 -11.67
CA THR A 17 0.10 11.23 -11.33
C THR A 17 0.54 10.41 -10.11
N LEU A 18 -0.34 10.21 -9.13
CA LEU A 18 -0.04 9.43 -7.94
C LEU A 18 -0.01 7.92 -8.24
N LYS A 19 -0.88 7.45 -9.15
CA LYS A 19 -0.83 6.06 -9.65
C LYS A 19 0.44 5.80 -10.46
N ASP A 20 0.85 6.76 -11.29
CA ASP A 20 2.09 6.67 -12.06
C ASP A 20 3.32 6.60 -11.14
N HIS A 21 3.37 7.45 -10.11
CA HIS A 21 4.45 7.38 -9.13
C HIS A 21 4.48 6.05 -8.35
N TYR A 22 3.31 5.50 -8.00
CA TYR A 22 3.24 4.17 -7.39
C TYR A 22 3.70 3.07 -8.36
N ALA A 23 3.37 3.18 -9.65
CA ALA A 23 3.76 2.22 -10.68
C ALA A 23 5.27 2.22 -10.99
N LEU A 24 6.01 3.26 -10.58
CA LEU A 24 7.48 3.33 -10.69
C LEU A 24 8.20 2.57 -9.55
N LEU A 25 7.48 2.04 -8.56
CA LEU A 25 8.10 1.25 -7.50
C LEU A 25 8.61 -0.09 -8.05
N ASN A 26 9.78 -0.51 -7.58
CA ASN A 26 10.34 -1.82 -7.92
C ASN A 26 9.49 -2.98 -7.39
N HIS A 27 8.82 -2.76 -6.26
CA HIS A 27 7.93 -3.72 -5.63
C HIS A 27 6.59 -3.09 -5.28
N HIS A 28 5.53 -3.85 -5.47
CA HIS A 28 4.15 -3.44 -5.30
C HIS A 28 3.44 -4.28 -4.23
N ALA A 29 2.29 -3.80 -3.78
CA ALA A 29 1.53 -4.46 -2.73
C ALA A 29 0.97 -5.84 -3.15
N SER A 30 0.78 -6.10 -4.44
CA SER A 30 0.34 -7.40 -4.97
C SER A 30 1.36 -8.52 -4.76
N GLU A 31 2.64 -8.19 -4.54
CA GLU A 31 3.66 -9.18 -4.17
C GLU A 31 3.52 -9.64 -2.70
N CYS A 32 2.68 -8.97 -1.91
CA CYS A 32 2.45 -9.38 -0.53
C CYS A 32 1.68 -10.70 -0.47
N ILE A 33 2.34 -11.76 -0.01
CA ILE A 33 1.73 -13.08 0.22
C ILE A 33 1.03 -13.22 1.58
N ALA A 34 0.81 -12.11 2.28
CA ALA A 34 0.21 -12.07 3.61
C ALA A 34 0.90 -12.98 4.67
N CYS A 35 2.23 -13.11 4.62
CA CYS A 35 2.99 -14.00 5.54
C CYS A 35 2.96 -13.59 7.02
N GLY A 36 2.57 -12.34 7.34
CA GLY A 36 2.44 -11.88 8.72
C GLY A 36 3.74 -11.50 9.43
N GLN A 37 4.92 -11.78 8.86
CA GLN A 37 6.20 -11.42 9.49
C GLN A 37 6.34 -9.92 9.76
N CYS A 38 5.83 -9.09 8.86
CA CYS A 38 5.84 -7.64 9.04
C CYS A 38 4.96 -7.18 10.22
N ILE A 39 3.89 -7.90 10.54
CA ILE A 39 2.97 -7.58 11.65
C ILE A 39 3.65 -7.88 12.98
N VAL A 40 4.22 -9.08 13.13
CA VAL A 40 4.90 -9.51 14.36
C VAL A 40 6.06 -8.57 14.71
N ASN A 41 6.76 -8.07 13.69
CA ASN A 41 7.88 -7.16 13.87
C ASN A 41 7.47 -5.68 14.02
N CYS A 42 6.18 -5.34 13.95
CA CYS A 42 5.74 -3.95 13.99
C CYS A 42 5.50 -3.48 15.43
N PRO A 43 6.35 -2.59 15.99
CA PRO A 43 6.19 -2.11 17.37
C PRO A 43 4.97 -1.19 17.56
N PHE A 44 4.36 -0.73 16.46
CA PHE A 44 3.23 0.19 16.46
C PHE A 44 1.90 -0.50 16.15
N GLY A 45 1.89 -1.83 15.96
CA GLY A 45 0.66 -2.59 15.69
C GLY A 45 -0.03 -2.23 14.37
N VAL A 46 0.73 -1.78 13.36
CA VAL A 46 0.15 -1.38 12.07
C VAL A 46 -0.40 -2.62 11.33
N PRO A 47 -1.64 -2.58 10.82
CA PRO A 47 -2.22 -3.68 10.06
C PRO A 47 -1.67 -3.70 8.62
N ILE A 48 -0.40 -4.07 8.46
CA ILE A 48 0.34 -3.99 7.19
C ILE A 48 -0.31 -4.81 6.08
N ILE A 49 -0.80 -6.02 6.37
CA ILE A 49 -1.46 -6.88 5.38
C ILE A 49 -2.70 -6.19 4.82
N GLU A 50 -3.53 -5.59 5.69
CA GLU A 50 -4.74 -4.88 5.26
C GLU A 50 -4.38 -3.64 4.43
N LYS A 51 -3.33 -2.90 4.81
CA LYS A 51 -2.80 -1.81 3.98
C LYS A 51 -2.31 -2.30 2.62
N MET A 52 -1.67 -3.46 2.52
CA MET A 52 -1.26 -4.01 1.22
C MET A 52 -2.46 -4.36 0.35
N LYS A 53 -3.48 -5.02 0.91
CA LYS A 53 -4.74 -5.31 0.19
C LYS A 53 -5.41 -4.03 -0.31
N GLN A 54 -5.50 -3.00 0.54
CA GLN A 54 -6.05 -1.70 0.16
C GLN A 54 -5.28 -1.06 -0.99
N ALA A 55 -3.94 -1.12 -0.97
CA ALA A 55 -3.12 -0.61 -2.05
C ALA A 55 -3.39 -1.35 -3.38
N VAL A 56 -3.57 -2.68 -3.35
CA VAL A 56 -3.97 -3.43 -4.55
C VAL A 56 -5.34 -2.97 -5.07
N THR A 57 -6.31 -2.73 -4.19
CA THR A 57 -7.63 -2.21 -4.59
C THR A 57 -7.54 -0.81 -5.21
N VAL A 58 -6.67 0.05 -4.68
CA VAL A 58 -6.55 1.46 -5.12
C VAL A 58 -5.73 1.60 -6.40
N PHE A 59 -4.64 0.84 -6.52
CA PHE A 59 -3.64 0.99 -7.58
C PHE A 59 -3.65 -0.14 -8.61
N GLY A 60 -4.34 -1.25 -8.33
CA GLY A 60 -4.38 -2.44 -9.18
C GLY A 60 -3.07 -3.25 -9.19
N LYS A 61 -2.12 -2.91 -8.33
CA LYS A 61 -0.78 -3.51 -8.25
C LYS A 61 -0.26 -3.56 -6.83
#